data_AF-A0A7K7YA12-F1
#
_entry.id   AF-A0A7K7YA12-F1
#
_cell.length_a   1.000
_cell.length_b   1.000
_cell.length_c   1.000
_cell.angle_alpha   90.00
_cell.angle_beta   90.00
_cell.angle_gamma   90.00
#
_symmetry.space_group_name_H-M   'P 1'
#
loop_
_entity.id
_entity.type
_entity.pdbx_description
1 polymer ?
#
loop_
_entity_poly.entity_id
_entity_poly.type
_entity_poly.pdbx_seq_one_letter_code
_entity_poly.pdbx_strand_id
1 'polypeptide(L)'
;SDVDWDDLWDQFEERRYLSARRWKGGEDPYRLHAFNQRESERIPSDRAVHDTRHHRCTTLHYSQDLPPTSVVITFHNEARSTLLRTIRSVLNRTPVHLVHEIILVDDFSDDPDDCRLLGQLPKVKCLRNGRREGLIRSRIRGADVAKAGVLTFLDSHCEVNKDWLLPLLQRIKEDPTRVVSPVIDIINLDTFAYVAASSDLRGGFDWSLHFKWEQLSPEQKAKRLDPTKPIKTPIIAGGLFVIDKAWFNHLGKYDSAMDIWGGENFEISFRVWMCGGSLEIIPCSRVGHVFRKKHPYVFPEGNANTYIKNTKRTAEVWMDEFKQYYYAARPAAQGRPFGNIQSRVELRKKLKCHSFKWYLENVYPELRIPEESLYQTGIIRQRQSCLESHKSEDQELPILGLNPCNNSKGTVPKAQEWTYTYNHHVRQQQLCLSVYTLFPGSQVLLSPCKEGDNKQRWGKVGSHIEHIASRFCLDTETIGDTNESVKELVINPCESTAMSQRWDMVMS
;
A
#
# COMPACT_ATOMS: atom_id res chain seq x y z
N SER A 1 -28.46 26.84 20.06
CA SER A 1 -27.95 27.05 21.43
C SER A 1 -26.49 27.41 21.29
N ASP A 2 -26.17 28.68 21.51
CA ASP A 2 -24.83 29.25 21.33
C ASP A 2 -23.96 28.86 22.52
N VAL A 3 -23.67 27.57 22.63
CA VAL A 3 -22.60 27.08 23.52
C VAL A 3 -21.33 27.21 22.70
N ASP A 4 -20.51 28.20 23.03
CA ASP A 4 -19.18 28.34 22.44
C ASP A 4 -18.21 27.38 23.16
N TRP A 5 -17.17 26.94 22.45
CA TRP A 5 -16.13 26.11 23.04
C TRP A 5 -15.33 26.85 24.10
N ASP A 6 -15.24 28.18 24.00
CA ASP A 6 -14.51 29.02 24.94
C ASP A 6 -15.12 28.95 26.35
N ASP A 7 -16.45 28.98 26.47
CA ASP A 7 -17.16 28.82 27.76
C ASP A 7 -16.87 27.46 28.44
N LEU A 8 -16.53 26.45 27.64
CA LEU A 8 -16.24 25.10 28.08
C LEU A 8 -14.75 24.86 28.38
N TRP A 9 -13.86 25.78 28.00
CA TRP A 9 -12.41 25.66 28.15
C TRP A 9 -11.87 26.25 29.47
N ASP A 10 -12.58 27.22 30.05
CA ASP A 10 -12.12 28.02 31.20
C ASP A 10 -11.73 27.23 32.47
N GLN A 11 -12.13 25.95 32.56
CA GLN A 11 -11.82 25.09 33.70
C GLN A 11 -10.45 24.39 33.58
N PHE A 12 -9.78 24.48 32.43
CA PHE A 12 -8.52 23.76 32.18
C PHE A 12 -7.28 24.63 32.45
N GLU A 13 -6.42 24.18 33.37
CA GLU A 13 -5.16 24.86 33.71
C GLU A 13 -4.06 24.66 32.63
N GLU A 14 -4.24 25.26 31.45
CA GLU A 14 -3.34 25.08 30.29
C GLU A 14 -1.87 25.37 30.62
N ARG A 15 -1.59 26.47 31.32
CA ARG A 15 -0.21 26.85 31.69
C ARG A 15 0.48 25.78 32.55
N ARG A 16 -0.27 25.15 33.46
CA ARG A 16 0.24 24.08 34.31
C ARG A 16 0.44 22.79 33.52
N TYR A 17 -0.49 22.48 32.63
CA TYR A 17 -0.36 21.32 31.76
C TYR A 17 0.91 21.42 30.89
N LEU A 18 1.13 22.55 30.22
CA LEU A 18 2.28 22.76 29.33
C LEU A 18 3.61 22.87 30.08
N SER A 19 3.65 23.44 31.29
CA SER A 19 4.90 23.66 32.03
C SER A 19 5.53 22.39 32.58
N ALA A 20 4.76 21.32 32.82
CA ALA A 20 5.24 20.11 33.47
C ALA A 20 6.32 19.35 32.67
N ARG A 21 6.32 19.47 31.33
CA ARG A 21 7.29 18.82 30.43
C ARG A 21 7.91 19.80 29.45
N ARG A 22 8.12 21.04 29.89
CA ARG A 22 8.73 22.09 29.07
C ARG A 22 10.16 21.73 28.67
N TRP A 23 10.56 22.08 27.45
CA TRP A 23 11.94 21.98 27.01
C TRP A 23 12.86 22.81 27.92
N LYS A 24 14.03 22.25 28.26
CA LYS A 24 15.04 22.88 29.13
C LYS A 24 16.20 23.44 28.31
N GLY A 25 16.64 24.64 28.67
CA GLY A 25 17.80 25.28 28.04
C GLY A 25 19.03 24.39 28.07
N GLY A 26 19.68 24.20 26.92
CA GLY A 26 20.86 23.34 26.76
C GLY A 26 20.57 21.91 26.28
N GLU A 27 19.31 21.47 26.25
CA GLU A 27 18.94 20.17 25.66
C GLU A 27 18.68 20.27 24.15
N ASP A 28 18.92 19.19 23.40
CA ASP A 28 18.49 19.08 22.00
C ASP A 28 16.94 19.08 21.91
N PRO A 29 16.31 20.10 21.28
CA PRO A 29 14.86 20.21 21.20
C PRO A 29 14.20 19.14 20.32
N TYR A 30 14.97 18.35 19.55
CA TYR A 30 14.46 17.27 18.70
C TYR A 30 14.53 15.89 19.37
N ARG A 31 15.22 15.77 20.49
CA ARG A 31 15.59 14.49 21.13
C ARG A 31 14.38 13.61 21.44
N LEU A 32 13.33 14.19 22.04
CA LEU A 32 12.18 13.42 22.55
C LEU A 32 11.12 13.16 21.50
N HIS A 33 10.94 14.06 20.53
CA HIS A 33 9.76 14.02 19.65
C HIS A 33 10.10 14.04 18.15
N ALA A 34 11.37 14.16 17.78
CA ALA A 34 11.85 14.23 16.39
C ALA A 34 11.28 15.41 15.57
N PHE A 35 10.84 16.46 16.27
CA PHE A 35 10.54 17.81 15.79
C PHE A 35 11.00 18.81 16.85
N ASN A 36 11.05 20.10 16.52
CA ASN A 36 11.52 21.14 17.41
C ASN A 36 10.51 21.45 18.54
N GLN A 37 10.65 20.79 19.69
CA GLN A 37 9.77 21.00 20.84
C GLN A 37 9.77 22.46 21.31
N ARG A 38 10.93 23.12 21.28
CA ARG A 38 11.08 24.51 21.73
C ARG A 38 10.22 25.47 20.90
N GLU A 39 10.20 25.31 19.58
CA GLU A 39 9.32 26.16 18.74
C GLU A 39 7.85 25.81 18.93
N SER A 40 7.50 24.52 19.07
CA SER A 40 6.12 24.09 19.37
C SER A 40 5.55 24.73 20.64
N GLU A 41 6.37 24.85 21.69
CA GLU A 41 5.99 25.40 22.99
C GLU A 41 5.91 26.93 23.02
N ARG A 42 6.52 27.61 22.05
CA ARG A 42 6.40 29.08 21.90
C ARG A 42 5.08 29.48 21.26
N ILE A 43 4.45 28.55 20.55
CA ILE A 43 3.23 28.78 19.79
C ILE A 43 2.00 28.54 20.67
N PRO A 44 1.04 29.48 20.73
CA PRO A 44 -0.22 29.29 21.45
C PRO A 44 -0.98 28.04 20.98
N SER A 45 -1.69 27.37 21.90
CA SER A 45 -2.48 26.17 21.56
C SER A 45 -3.68 26.47 20.65
N ASP A 46 -4.15 27.72 20.62
CA ASP A 46 -5.24 28.25 19.78
C ASP A 46 -4.76 29.07 18.57
N ARG A 47 -3.47 29.01 18.24
CA ARG A 47 -2.90 29.83 17.17
C ARG A 47 -3.74 29.79 15.88
N ALA A 48 -3.92 30.96 15.27
CA ALA A 48 -4.53 31.05 13.96
C ALA A 48 -3.65 30.35 12.90
N VAL A 49 -4.30 29.68 11.94
CA VAL A 49 -3.64 29.10 10.76
C VAL A 49 -4.28 29.70 9.51
N HIS A 50 -3.49 29.88 8.46
CA HIS A 50 -4.00 30.41 7.20
C HIS A 50 -4.98 29.42 6.55
N ASP A 51 -6.04 29.93 5.92
CA ASP A 51 -6.95 29.12 5.12
C ASP A 51 -6.26 28.70 3.82
N THR A 52 -5.90 27.41 3.74
CA THR A 52 -5.19 26.82 2.59
C THR A 52 -6.13 26.17 1.58
N ARG A 53 -7.46 26.30 1.77
CA ARG A 53 -8.45 25.74 0.86
C ARG A 53 -8.47 26.54 -0.44
N HIS A 54 -8.88 25.88 -1.52
CA HIS A 54 -9.15 26.57 -2.77
C HIS A 54 -10.33 27.53 -2.59
N HIS A 55 -10.29 28.73 -3.20
CA HIS A 55 -11.33 29.75 -3.00
C HIS A 55 -12.75 29.24 -3.30
N ARG A 56 -12.93 28.35 -4.28
CA ARG A 56 -14.23 27.70 -4.58
C ARG A 56 -14.79 26.82 -3.45
N CYS A 57 -14.00 26.43 -2.45
CA CYS A 57 -14.47 25.66 -1.31
C CYS A 57 -15.41 26.48 -0.40
N THR A 58 -15.30 27.81 -0.40
CA THR A 58 -16.13 28.69 0.43
C THR A 58 -17.55 28.85 -0.11
N THR A 59 -17.78 28.51 -1.38
CA THR A 59 -19.09 28.58 -2.02
C THR A 59 -19.83 27.24 -2.02
N LEU A 60 -19.26 26.20 -1.39
CA LEU A 60 -19.92 24.90 -1.25
C LEU A 60 -20.90 24.94 -0.09
N HIS A 61 -22.08 24.35 -0.31
CA HIS A 61 -23.09 24.15 0.71
C HIS A 61 -23.14 22.66 1.09
N TYR A 62 -23.13 22.38 2.39
CA TYR A 62 -23.24 21.03 2.95
C TYR A 62 -24.59 20.85 3.63
N SER A 63 -25.02 19.59 3.80
CA SER A 63 -26.25 19.26 4.52
C SER A 63 -26.24 19.86 5.93
N GLN A 64 -27.38 20.32 6.43
CA GLN A 64 -27.49 20.80 7.82
C GLN A 64 -27.54 19.64 8.83
N ASP A 65 -28.04 18.49 8.41
CA ASP A 65 -28.21 17.25 9.16
C ASP A 65 -27.06 16.26 8.86
N LEU A 66 -25.81 16.72 9.00
CA LEU A 66 -24.64 15.84 8.94
C LEU A 66 -24.54 14.98 10.20
N PRO A 67 -24.11 13.70 10.08
CA PRO A 67 -23.95 12.83 11.24
C PRO A 67 -22.79 13.31 12.12
N PRO A 68 -22.95 13.32 13.46
CA PRO A 68 -21.83 13.61 14.35
C PRO A 68 -20.77 12.50 14.30
N THR A 69 -19.55 12.82 14.66
CA THR A 69 -18.39 11.91 14.66
C THR A 69 -17.77 11.77 16.06
N SER A 70 -17.20 10.59 16.33
CA SER A 70 -16.28 10.36 17.44
C SER A 70 -14.86 10.50 16.90
N VAL A 71 -14.13 11.51 17.36
CA VAL A 71 -12.75 11.76 16.95
C VAL A 71 -11.81 10.91 17.81
N VAL A 72 -11.07 9.98 17.20
CA VAL A 72 -10.13 9.09 17.89
C VAL A 72 -8.70 9.59 17.62
N ILE A 73 -8.00 9.98 18.69
CA ILE A 73 -6.60 10.40 18.65
C ILE A 73 -5.80 9.44 19.52
N THR A 74 -4.94 8.65 18.89
CA THR A 74 -4.04 7.74 19.58
C THR A 74 -2.67 8.38 19.74
N PHE A 75 -2.03 8.23 20.89
CA PHE A 75 -0.70 8.80 21.10
C PHE A 75 0.16 7.95 22.04
N HIS A 76 1.48 8.12 21.92
CA HIS A 76 2.47 7.54 22.82
C HIS A 76 3.62 8.54 22.97
N ASN A 77 3.83 9.06 24.18
CA ASN A 77 4.90 10.03 24.50
C ASN A 77 4.90 11.26 23.55
N GLU A 78 3.72 11.82 23.27
CA GLU A 78 3.58 13.02 22.45
C GLU A 78 3.94 14.28 23.24
N ALA A 79 4.43 15.33 22.57
CA ALA A 79 4.63 16.61 23.23
C ALA A 79 3.28 17.19 23.68
N ARG A 80 3.20 17.66 24.92
CA ARG A 80 1.97 18.27 25.46
C ARG A 80 1.46 19.42 24.60
N SER A 81 2.36 20.22 24.02
CA SER A 81 2.00 21.34 23.14
C SER A 81 1.33 20.91 21.83
N THR A 82 1.83 19.86 21.16
CA THR A 82 1.22 19.34 19.92
C THR A 82 -0.09 18.60 20.20
N LEU A 83 -0.14 17.79 21.26
CA LEU A 83 -1.37 17.07 21.65
C LEU A 83 -2.50 18.04 22.01
N LEU A 84 -2.22 19.04 22.84
CA LEU A 84 -3.21 20.06 23.22
C LEU A 84 -3.68 20.86 22.02
N ARG A 85 -2.76 21.30 21.17
CA ARG A 85 -3.08 22.08 19.97
C ARG A 85 -3.90 21.27 18.95
N THR A 86 -3.69 19.97 18.86
CA THR A 86 -4.53 19.07 18.06
C THR A 86 -5.97 19.12 18.55
N ILE A 87 -6.19 18.88 19.85
CA ILE A 87 -7.53 18.91 20.48
C ILE A 87 -8.18 20.28 20.33
N ARG A 88 -7.44 21.34 20.66
CA ARG A 88 -7.95 22.71 20.59
C ARG A 88 -8.32 23.12 19.18
N SER A 89 -7.54 22.70 18.18
CA SER A 89 -7.90 22.94 16.78
C SER A 89 -9.21 22.25 16.38
N VAL A 90 -9.45 21.02 16.84
CA VAL A 90 -10.68 20.27 16.57
C VAL A 90 -11.87 20.98 17.20
N LEU A 91 -11.76 21.38 18.47
CA LEU A 91 -12.83 22.12 19.16
C LEU A 91 -13.10 23.44 18.43
N ASN A 92 -12.10 24.34 18.34
CA ASN A 92 -12.29 25.69 17.82
C ASN A 92 -12.78 25.78 16.36
N ARG A 93 -12.56 24.75 15.54
CA ARG A 93 -12.85 24.79 14.09
C ARG A 93 -13.88 23.76 13.65
N THR A 94 -14.65 23.21 14.60
CA THR A 94 -15.72 22.26 14.31
C THR A 94 -17.01 22.68 15.01
N PRO A 95 -18.16 22.71 14.30
CA PRO A 95 -19.45 22.94 14.94
C PRO A 95 -19.70 21.97 16.09
N VAL A 96 -20.12 22.49 17.24
CA VAL A 96 -20.24 21.73 18.50
C VAL A 96 -21.08 20.46 18.33
N HIS A 97 -22.18 20.53 17.58
CA HIS A 97 -23.10 19.40 17.39
C HIS A 97 -22.50 18.25 16.56
N LEU A 98 -21.45 18.51 15.76
CA LEU A 98 -20.78 17.47 14.95
C LEU A 98 -19.71 16.70 15.71
N VAL A 99 -19.17 17.25 16.80
CA VAL A 99 -18.24 16.54 17.69
C VAL A 99 -19.05 15.81 18.75
N HIS A 100 -19.23 14.50 18.61
CA HIS A 100 -19.87 13.71 19.65
C HIS A 100 -18.96 13.58 20.87
N GLU A 101 -17.71 13.22 20.62
CA GLU A 101 -16.65 13.05 21.62
C GLU A 101 -15.28 13.04 20.96
N ILE A 102 -14.25 13.36 21.74
CA ILE A 102 -12.84 13.16 21.39
C ILE A 102 -12.29 12.08 22.32
N ILE A 103 -11.84 10.96 21.75
CA ILE A 103 -11.33 9.80 22.48
C ILE A 103 -9.82 9.81 22.33
N LEU A 104 -9.13 10.20 23.40
CA LEU A 104 -7.68 10.13 23.49
C LEU A 104 -7.30 8.74 23.95
N VAL A 105 -6.64 7.96 23.09
CA VAL A 105 -6.11 6.65 23.46
C VAL A 105 -4.62 6.79 23.74
N ASP A 106 -4.29 6.81 25.03
CA ASP A 106 -2.91 6.84 25.51
C ASP A 106 -2.33 5.42 25.48
N ASP A 107 -1.45 5.20 24.51
CA ASP A 107 -0.78 3.93 24.27
C ASP A 107 0.43 3.76 25.18
N PHE A 108 0.17 3.75 26.49
CA PHE A 108 1.17 3.49 27.52
C PHE A 108 2.33 4.50 27.49
N SER A 109 2.00 5.79 27.47
CA SER A 109 2.99 6.88 27.64
C SER A 109 3.62 6.80 29.04
N ASP A 110 4.85 7.28 29.18
CA ASP A 110 5.58 7.28 30.45
C ASP A 110 4.87 8.13 31.51
N ASP A 111 4.19 9.19 31.06
CA ASP A 111 3.38 10.08 31.89
C ASP A 111 1.88 9.81 31.69
N PRO A 112 1.14 9.29 32.69
CA PRO A 112 -0.31 9.16 32.58
C PRO A 112 -1.02 10.52 32.57
N ASP A 113 -0.38 11.59 33.06
CA ASP A 113 -1.00 12.92 33.13
C ASP A 113 -1.07 13.63 31.79
N ASP A 114 -0.28 13.17 30.80
CA ASP A 114 -0.41 13.63 29.41
C ASP A 114 -1.83 13.36 28.87
N CYS A 115 -2.49 12.30 29.33
CA CYS A 115 -3.87 11.98 28.97
C CYS A 115 -4.88 12.41 30.03
N ARG A 116 -4.61 12.09 31.30
CA ARG A 116 -5.57 12.23 32.41
C ARG A 116 -6.05 13.67 32.59
N LEU A 117 -5.13 14.64 32.48
CA LEU A 117 -5.47 16.06 32.65
C LEU A 117 -6.30 16.59 31.49
N LEU A 118 -6.06 16.11 30.26
CA LEU A 118 -6.86 16.48 29.09
C LEU A 118 -8.30 15.96 29.15
N GLY A 119 -8.59 14.94 29.96
CA GLY A 119 -9.95 14.46 30.19
C GLY A 119 -10.87 15.48 30.88
N GLN A 120 -10.33 16.60 31.38
CA GLN A 120 -11.11 17.72 31.92
C GLN A 120 -11.66 18.64 30.81
N LEU A 121 -11.12 18.53 29.59
CA LEU A 121 -11.57 19.31 28.44
C LEU A 121 -12.93 18.84 27.94
N PRO A 122 -13.72 19.73 27.32
CA PRO A 122 -15.07 19.39 26.90
C PRO A 122 -15.09 18.30 25.84
N LYS A 123 -15.96 17.31 26.06
CA LYS A 123 -16.14 16.13 25.22
C LYS A 123 -14.89 15.25 25.08
N VAL A 124 -13.82 15.51 25.82
CA VAL A 124 -12.59 14.70 25.78
C VAL A 124 -12.69 13.55 26.77
N LYS A 125 -12.33 12.35 26.32
CA LYS A 125 -12.23 11.14 27.14
C LYS A 125 -10.84 10.55 27.02
N CYS A 126 -10.20 10.37 28.15
CA CYS A 126 -8.92 9.68 28.22
C CYS A 126 -9.10 8.17 28.38
N LEU A 127 -8.46 7.39 27.52
CA LEU A 127 -8.44 5.93 27.52
C LEU A 127 -7.00 5.43 27.51
N ARG A 128 -6.45 5.07 28.68
CA ARG A 128 -5.06 4.60 28.80
C ARG A 128 -4.94 3.09 28.66
N ASN A 129 -4.00 2.62 27.83
CA ASN A 129 -3.62 1.20 27.72
C ASN A 129 -2.79 0.76 28.93
N GLY A 130 -3.01 -0.48 29.40
CA GLY A 130 -2.24 -1.06 30.51
C GLY A 130 -0.82 -1.50 30.13
N ARG A 131 -0.53 -1.56 28.83
CA ARG A 131 0.78 -1.85 28.22
C ARG A 131 0.83 -1.21 26.84
N ARG A 132 2.02 -1.14 26.24
CA ARG A 132 2.18 -0.60 24.88
C ARG A 132 1.62 -1.56 23.84
N GLU A 133 0.49 -1.19 23.26
CA GLU A 133 -0.24 -1.98 22.27
C GLU A 133 0.09 -1.56 20.83
N GLY A 134 0.51 -0.33 20.60
CA GLY A 134 0.73 0.24 19.28
C GLY A 134 -0.46 1.00 18.73
N LEU A 135 -0.20 1.78 17.66
CA LEU A 135 -1.19 2.61 16.95
C LEU A 135 -2.44 1.80 16.57
N ILE A 136 -2.22 0.63 15.99
CA ILE A 136 -3.25 -0.16 15.31
C ILE A 136 -4.28 -0.67 16.32
N ARG A 137 -3.80 -1.33 17.39
CA ARG A 137 -4.66 -1.83 18.47
C ARG A 137 -5.27 -0.70 19.29
N SER A 138 -4.57 0.42 19.46
CA SER A 138 -5.11 1.62 20.11
C SER A 138 -6.27 2.25 19.33
N ARG A 139 -6.17 2.31 17.99
CA ARG A 139 -7.26 2.79 17.13
C ARG A 139 -8.47 1.87 17.18
N ILE A 140 -8.26 0.55 17.18
CA ILE A 140 -9.35 -0.43 17.39
C ILE A 140 -10.04 -0.16 18.73
N ARG A 141 -9.26 -0.01 19.82
CA ARG A 141 -9.81 0.25 21.16
C ARG A 141 -10.63 1.54 21.20
N GLY A 142 -10.13 2.62 20.58
CA GLY A 142 -10.87 3.88 20.46
C GLY A 142 -12.17 3.74 19.67
N ALA A 143 -12.13 3.03 18.54
CA ALA A 143 -13.31 2.75 17.72
C ALA A 143 -14.37 1.90 18.46
N ASP A 144 -13.94 0.99 19.34
CA ASP A 144 -14.84 0.12 20.10
C ASP A 144 -15.65 0.88 21.14
N VAL A 145 -15.04 1.87 21.80
CA VAL A 145 -15.71 2.70 22.82
C VAL A 145 -16.44 3.91 22.23
N ALA A 146 -16.17 4.26 20.97
CA ALA A 146 -16.82 5.36 20.27
C ALA A 146 -18.35 5.17 20.22
N LYS A 147 -19.11 6.24 20.39
CA LYS A 147 -20.57 6.21 20.44
C LYS A 147 -21.24 6.78 19.19
N ALA A 148 -20.54 7.60 18.42
CA ALA A 148 -21.08 8.15 17.17
C ALA A 148 -21.15 7.10 16.05
N GLY A 149 -21.99 7.38 15.05
CA GLY A 149 -22.09 6.57 13.83
C GLY A 149 -20.90 6.72 12.87
N VAL A 150 -20.13 7.80 13.00
CA VAL A 150 -18.94 8.07 12.18
C VAL A 150 -17.70 8.12 13.06
N LEU A 151 -16.59 7.58 12.56
CA LEU A 151 -15.28 7.63 13.18
C LEU A 151 -14.38 8.60 12.41
N THR A 152 -13.68 9.46 13.14
CA THR A 152 -12.64 10.32 12.58
C THR A 152 -11.32 10.03 13.27
N PHE A 153 -10.33 9.52 12.54
CA PHE A 153 -8.99 9.29 13.07
C PHE A 153 -8.08 10.47 12.75
N LEU A 154 -7.37 10.96 13.77
CA LEU A 154 -6.34 11.99 13.66
C LEU A 154 -5.09 11.53 14.41
N ASP A 155 -3.91 11.93 13.91
CA ASP A 155 -2.68 11.81 14.68
C ASP A 155 -2.57 12.92 15.74
N SER A 156 -1.74 12.71 16.75
CA SER A 156 -1.62 13.56 17.94
C SER A 156 -0.85 14.87 17.76
N HIS A 157 -0.50 15.20 16.52
CA HIS A 157 0.32 16.34 16.13
C HIS A 157 -0.21 16.92 14.82
N CYS A 158 -1.50 17.22 14.84
CA CYS A 158 -2.25 17.75 13.73
C CYS A 158 -2.86 19.10 14.09
N GLU A 159 -3.16 19.91 13.08
CA GLU A 159 -3.95 21.14 13.25
C GLU A 159 -4.98 21.20 12.14
N VAL A 160 -6.26 21.06 12.48
CA VAL A 160 -7.33 21.09 11.49
C VAL A 160 -7.56 22.53 11.01
N ASN A 161 -7.89 22.72 9.74
CA ASN A 161 -8.17 24.03 9.17
C ASN A 161 -9.68 24.36 9.21
N LYS A 162 -10.06 25.53 8.71
CA LYS A 162 -11.44 26.00 8.64
C LYS A 162 -12.35 25.06 7.85
N ASP A 163 -13.53 24.78 8.39
CA ASP A 163 -14.57 23.88 7.85
C ASP A 163 -14.05 22.52 7.37
N TRP A 164 -12.98 22.00 7.98
CA TRP A 164 -12.34 20.76 7.53
C TRP A 164 -13.27 19.54 7.56
N LEU A 165 -14.20 19.48 8.52
CA LEU A 165 -14.96 18.26 8.81
C LEU A 165 -16.21 18.11 7.91
N LEU A 166 -16.89 19.20 7.58
CA LEU A 166 -18.14 19.18 6.81
C LEU A 166 -17.98 18.48 5.44
N PRO A 167 -16.95 18.79 4.63
CA PRO A 167 -16.72 18.09 3.37
C PRO A 167 -16.52 16.59 3.55
N LEU A 168 -15.90 16.14 4.65
CA LEU A 168 -15.65 14.72 4.92
C LEU A 168 -16.96 14.01 5.29
N LEU A 169 -17.73 14.57 6.23
CA LEU A 169 -18.99 13.98 6.68
C LEU A 169 -20.04 13.93 5.57
N GLN A 170 -20.06 14.93 4.68
CA GLN A 170 -20.93 14.93 3.51
C GLN A 170 -20.71 13.69 2.64
N ARG A 171 -19.45 13.28 2.43
CA ARG A 171 -19.13 12.10 1.62
C ARG A 171 -19.57 10.79 2.27
N ILE A 172 -19.41 10.68 3.58
CA ILE A 172 -19.87 9.51 4.36
C ILE A 172 -21.40 9.43 4.36
N LYS A 173 -22.08 10.56 4.51
CA LYS A 173 -23.55 10.61 4.46
C LYS A 173 -24.10 10.16 3.12
N GLU A 174 -23.47 10.55 2.02
CA GLU A 174 -23.89 10.16 0.68
C GLU A 174 -23.67 8.67 0.40
N ASP A 175 -22.65 8.07 0.99
CA ASP A 175 -22.29 6.68 0.80
C ASP A 175 -21.38 6.21 1.96
N PRO A 176 -21.90 5.38 2.87
CA PRO A 176 -21.16 4.94 4.06
C PRO A 176 -20.01 3.99 3.74
N THR A 177 -19.89 3.50 2.49
CA THR A 177 -18.77 2.61 2.08
C THR A 177 -17.50 3.38 1.74
N ARG A 178 -17.58 4.72 1.65
CA ARG A 178 -16.43 5.59 1.38
C ARG A 178 -15.56 5.76 2.62
N VAL A 179 -14.26 5.79 2.40
CA VAL A 179 -13.28 6.22 3.40
C VAL A 179 -12.60 7.46 2.86
N VAL A 180 -12.67 8.54 3.61
CA VAL A 180 -12.28 9.86 3.10
C VAL A 180 -11.19 10.50 3.95
N SER A 181 -10.21 11.09 3.29
CA SER A 181 -9.08 11.77 3.92
C SER A 181 -9.06 13.25 3.52
N PRO A 182 -8.59 14.15 4.41
CA PRO A 182 -8.30 15.52 4.03
C PRO A 182 -7.07 15.57 3.11
N VAL A 183 -6.87 16.70 2.45
CA VAL A 183 -5.52 17.07 2.00
C VAL A 183 -4.68 17.39 3.24
N ILE A 184 -3.53 16.72 3.34
CA ILE A 184 -2.65 16.82 4.49
C ILE A 184 -1.62 17.92 4.22
N ASP A 185 -1.82 19.07 4.85
CA ASP A 185 -0.88 20.19 4.82
C ASP A 185 0.34 19.90 5.71
N ILE A 186 1.42 20.66 5.52
CA ILE A 186 2.69 20.44 6.20
C ILE A 186 2.80 21.42 7.37
N ILE A 187 2.95 20.91 8.58
CA ILE A 187 3.48 21.69 9.71
C ILE A 187 4.98 21.44 9.75
N ASN A 188 5.77 22.47 9.45
CA ASN A 188 7.22 22.35 9.37
C ASN A 188 7.80 21.90 10.72
N LEU A 189 8.62 20.83 10.72
CA LEU A 189 9.13 20.24 11.96
C LEU A 189 10.14 21.12 12.71
N ASP A 190 10.71 22.13 12.06
CA ASP A 190 11.72 23.03 12.61
C ASP A 190 11.11 24.34 13.09
N THR A 191 10.26 24.97 12.27
CA THR A 191 9.68 26.30 12.52
C THR A 191 8.22 26.27 12.96
N PHE A 192 7.55 25.12 12.83
CA PHE A 192 6.11 24.96 13.04
C PHE A 192 5.23 25.82 12.11
N ALA A 193 5.78 26.39 11.04
CA ALA A 193 5.00 27.06 10.02
C ALA A 193 3.99 26.09 9.38
N TYR A 194 2.73 26.52 9.25
CA TYR A 194 1.68 25.78 8.56
C TYR A 194 1.76 26.12 7.06
N VAL A 195 2.05 25.12 6.23
CA VAL A 195 2.33 25.27 4.79
C VAL A 195 1.34 24.41 3.99
N ALA A 196 0.69 25.03 3.01
CA ALA A 196 -0.25 24.34 2.13
C ALA A 196 0.44 23.23 1.32
N ALA A 197 -0.15 22.04 1.32
CA ALA A 197 0.20 20.99 0.37
C ALA A 197 -0.53 21.19 -0.96
N SER A 198 0.00 20.58 -2.03
CA SER A 198 -0.68 20.56 -3.32
C SER A 198 -1.99 19.76 -3.23
N SER A 199 -3.07 20.30 -3.82
CA SER A 199 -4.36 19.60 -3.94
C SER A 199 -4.37 18.52 -5.03
N ASP A 200 -3.33 18.46 -5.86
CA ASP A 200 -3.23 17.52 -6.98
C ASP A 200 -2.38 16.30 -6.63
N LEU A 201 -2.33 15.95 -5.34
CA LEU A 201 -1.64 14.77 -4.84
C LEU A 201 -2.66 13.67 -4.51
N ARG A 202 -2.32 12.44 -4.90
CA ARG A 202 -2.96 11.22 -4.42
C ARG A 202 -1.91 10.31 -3.78
N GLY A 203 -2.35 9.37 -2.96
CA GLY A 203 -1.46 8.35 -2.43
C GLY A 203 -1.11 7.33 -3.50
N GLY A 204 0.16 6.92 -3.52
CA GLY A 204 0.66 5.81 -4.31
C GLY A 204 1.66 4.98 -3.51
N PHE A 205 2.18 3.92 -4.12
CA PHE A 205 3.20 3.08 -3.50
C PHE A 205 4.07 2.37 -4.53
N ASP A 206 5.21 1.84 -4.08
CA ASP A 206 6.04 0.93 -4.87
C ASP A 206 5.90 -0.52 -4.40
N TRP A 207 6.45 -1.47 -5.15
CA TRP A 207 6.36 -2.89 -4.81
C TRP A 207 6.97 -3.26 -3.45
N SER A 208 7.81 -2.40 -2.87
CA SER A 208 8.31 -2.60 -1.49
C SER A 208 7.24 -2.29 -0.43
N LEU A 209 6.02 -1.93 -0.82
CA LEU A 209 4.98 -1.37 0.04
C LEU A 209 5.51 -0.16 0.81
N HIS A 210 6.18 0.76 0.10
CA HIS A 210 6.53 2.08 0.61
C HIS A 210 5.56 3.13 0.09
N PHE A 211 4.97 3.92 0.99
CA PHE A 211 4.00 4.94 0.64
C PHE A 211 4.72 6.15 0.02
N LYS A 212 4.14 6.70 -1.05
CA LYS A 212 4.62 7.94 -1.67
C LYS A 212 3.44 8.80 -2.10
N TRP A 213 3.66 10.11 -2.15
CA TRP A 213 2.72 11.02 -2.78
C TRP A 213 2.98 11.05 -4.29
N GLU A 214 1.93 10.84 -5.08
CA GLU A 214 1.99 10.95 -6.53
C GLU A 214 1.19 12.15 -7.00
N GLN A 215 1.74 12.91 -7.95
CA GLN A 215 0.95 13.91 -8.65
C GLN A 215 -0.06 13.23 -9.56
N LEU A 216 -1.24 13.82 -9.67
CA LEU A 216 -2.19 13.46 -10.71
C LEU A 216 -1.55 13.60 -12.09
N SER A 217 -1.83 12.64 -12.99
CA SER A 217 -1.35 12.69 -14.36
C SER A 217 -1.92 13.91 -15.10
N PRO A 218 -1.27 14.39 -16.18
CA PRO A 218 -1.81 15.48 -17.00
C PRO A 218 -3.26 15.22 -17.46
N GLU A 219 -3.60 13.97 -17.81
CA GLU A 219 -4.95 13.58 -18.23
C GLU A 219 -5.94 13.62 -17.06
N GLN A 220 -5.54 13.19 -15.86
CA GLN A 220 -6.36 13.28 -14.65
C GLN A 220 -6.61 14.73 -14.26
N LYS A 221 -5.59 15.59 -14.33
CA LYS A 221 -5.71 17.03 -14.09
C LYS A 221 -6.62 17.70 -15.12
N ALA A 222 -6.48 17.37 -16.40
CA ALA A 222 -7.30 17.94 -17.48
C ALA A 222 -8.79 17.56 -17.35
N LYS A 223 -9.10 16.34 -16.88
CA LYS A 223 -10.50 15.90 -16.61
C LYS A 223 -11.13 16.61 -15.40
N ARG A 224 -10.33 17.31 -14.60
CA ARG A 224 -10.74 17.88 -13.33
C ARG A 224 -11.10 19.36 -13.47
N LEU A 225 -12.28 19.62 -14.04
CA LEU A 225 -12.81 20.98 -14.26
C LEU A 225 -13.14 21.73 -12.95
N ASP A 226 -13.38 20.99 -11.87
CA ASP A 226 -13.68 21.54 -10.56
C ASP A 226 -12.63 21.07 -9.52
N PRO A 227 -11.75 21.98 -9.04
CA PRO A 227 -10.68 21.64 -8.10
C PRO A 227 -11.20 21.33 -6.69
N THR A 228 -12.50 21.43 -6.44
CA THR A 228 -13.11 21.04 -5.16
C THR A 228 -13.56 19.59 -5.12
N LYS A 229 -13.68 18.92 -6.28
CA LYS A 229 -14.22 17.56 -6.34
C LYS A 229 -13.32 16.55 -5.61
N PRO A 230 -13.87 15.47 -5.03
CA PRO A 230 -13.09 14.38 -4.46
C PRO A 230 -12.10 13.78 -5.47
N ILE A 231 -10.97 13.29 -4.99
CA ILE A 231 -9.95 12.58 -5.77
C ILE A 231 -9.93 11.13 -5.29
N LYS A 232 -10.21 10.16 -6.16
CA LYS A 232 -10.01 8.74 -5.83
C LYS A 232 -8.52 8.47 -5.65
N THR A 233 -8.16 7.80 -4.56
CA THR A 233 -6.77 7.49 -4.23
C THR A 233 -6.57 5.97 -4.09
N PRO A 234 -5.56 5.36 -4.73
CA PRO A 234 -5.24 3.95 -4.53
C PRO A 234 -5.01 3.58 -3.06
N ILE A 235 -4.30 4.47 -2.36
CA ILE A 235 -3.86 4.25 -0.98
C ILE A 235 -4.05 5.55 -0.18
N ILE A 236 -4.39 5.44 1.10
CA ILE A 236 -4.31 6.58 2.04
C ILE A 236 -2.99 6.54 2.83
N ALA A 237 -2.56 7.71 3.31
CA ALA A 237 -1.39 7.78 4.21
C ALA A 237 -1.62 7.03 5.54
N GLY A 238 -2.89 6.91 5.96
CA GLY A 238 -3.31 6.14 7.12
C GLY A 238 -3.45 6.96 8.41
N GLY A 239 -2.72 8.07 8.56
CA GLY A 239 -2.78 8.94 9.75
C GLY A 239 -4.14 9.61 9.97
N LEU A 240 -4.77 10.09 8.89
CA LEU A 240 -5.95 10.94 8.94
C LEU A 240 -7.03 10.46 7.97
N PHE A 241 -8.17 10.01 8.49
CA PHE A 241 -9.32 9.62 7.68
C PHE A 241 -10.62 9.56 8.48
N VAL A 242 -11.74 9.58 7.75
CA VAL A 242 -13.09 9.44 8.28
C VAL A 242 -13.75 8.23 7.63
N ILE A 243 -14.46 7.44 8.43
CA ILE A 243 -15.14 6.21 8.00
C ILE A 243 -16.44 6.02 8.79
N ASP A 244 -17.47 5.48 8.15
CA ASP A 244 -18.66 5.01 8.86
C ASP A 244 -18.29 3.88 9.85
N LYS A 245 -18.80 3.94 11.09
CA LYS A 245 -18.45 2.99 12.14
C LYS A 245 -18.95 1.59 11.83
N ALA A 246 -20.16 1.45 11.29
CA ALA A 246 -20.72 0.16 10.92
C ALA A 246 -19.91 -0.44 9.76
N TRP A 247 -19.48 0.37 8.81
CA TRP A 247 -18.59 -0.06 7.73
C TRP A 247 -17.20 -0.48 8.23
N PHE A 248 -16.58 0.28 9.13
CA PHE A 248 -15.30 -0.09 9.77
C PHE A 248 -15.40 -1.46 10.47
N ASN A 249 -16.50 -1.70 11.19
CA ASN A 249 -16.77 -2.97 11.84
C ASN A 249 -17.05 -4.10 10.85
N HIS A 250 -17.85 -3.85 9.82
CA HIS A 250 -18.18 -4.80 8.76
C HIS A 250 -16.93 -5.29 8.03
N LEU A 251 -16.04 -4.36 7.68
CA LEU A 251 -14.76 -4.68 7.07
C LEU A 251 -13.82 -5.43 8.03
N GLY A 252 -14.11 -5.54 9.32
CA GLY A 252 -13.28 -6.27 10.28
C GLY A 252 -12.19 -5.42 10.95
N LYS A 253 -12.44 -4.12 11.13
CA LYS A 253 -11.60 -3.13 11.85
C LYS A 253 -10.19 -3.02 11.25
N TYR A 254 -9.14 -3.08 12.06
CA TYR A 254 -7.77 -3.31 11.61
C TYR A 254 -7.34 -4.75 11.93
N ASP A 255 -6.27 -5.23 11.30
CA ASP A 255 -5.60 -6.47 11.72
C ASP A 255 -4.88 -6.28 13.07
N SER A 256 -5.48 -6.80 14.14
CA SER A 256 -4.98 -6.64 15.52
C SER A 256 -3.64 -7.34 15.79
N ALA A 257 -3.20 -8.24 14.90
CA ALA A 257 -1.91 -8.92 15.02
C ALA A 257 -0.76 -8.17 14.33
N MET A 258 -1.03 -6.99 13.76
CA MET A 258 0.03 -6.02 13.41
C MET A 258 0.51 -5.27 14.65
N ASP A 259 1.80 -4.92 14.66
CA ASP A 259 2.46 -4.33 15.83
C ASP A 259 2.86 -2.89 15.62
N ILE A 260 2.73 -2.09 16.68
CA ILE A 260 3.21 -0.70 16.81
C ILE A 260 2.77 0.23 15.68
N TRP A 261 3.41 0.19 14.53
CA TRP A 261 3.23 1.14 13.44
C TRP A 261 3.68 0.56 12.09
N GLY A 262 2.99 0.96 11.02
CA GLY A 262 3.36 0.72 9.63
C GLY A 262 2.65 -0.49 9.02
N GLY A 263 2.32 -0.42 7.74
CA GLY A 263 1.63 -1.50 7.03
C GLY A 263 0.11 -1.45 7.10
N GLU A 264 -0.46 -0.83 8.14
CA GLU A 264 -1.91 -0.78 8.38
C GLU A 264 -2.64 0.07 7.35
N ASN A 265 -1.98 1.12 6.84
CA ASN A 265 -2.51 1.97 5.79
C ASN A 265 -2.69 1.19 4.47
N PHE A 266 -1.76 0.28 4.15
CA PHE A 266 -1.85 -0.65 3.02
C PHE A 266 -2.98 -1.65 3.19
N GLU A 267 -3.02 -2.30 4.36
CA GLU A 267 -4.02 -3.33 4.65
C GLU A 267 -5.45 -2.79 4.54
N ILE A 268 -5.74 -1.66 5.20
CA ILE A 268 -7.09 -1.10 5.14
C ILE A 268 -7.44 -0.57 3.74
N SER A 269 -6.48 0.00 3.01
CA SER A 269 -6.73 0.52 1.67
C SER A 269 -7.04 -0.58 0.66
N PHE A 270 -6.25 -1.65 0.65
CA PHE A 270 -6.50 -2.81 -0.22
C PHE A 270 -7.84 -3.44 0.13
N ARG A 271 -8.10 -3.64 1.42
CA ARG A 271 -9.37 -4.19 1.89
C ARG A 271 -10.57 -3.34 1.48
N VAL A 272 -10.53 -2.03 1.68
CA VAL A 272 -11.66 -1.15 1.32
C VAL A 272 -11.94 -1.24 -0.18
N TRP A 273 -10.93 -1.08 -1.03
CA TRP A 273 -11.11 -1.13 -2.48
C TRP A 273 -11.57 -2.50 -2.97
N MET A 274 -10.90 -3.57 -2.53
CA MET A 274 -11.18 -4.91 -3.01
C MET A 274 -12.50 -5.45 -2.48
N CYS A 275 -13.01 -4.94 -1.35
CA CYS A 275 -14.25 -5.42 -0.72
C CYS A 275 -15.45 -4.47 -0.91
N GLY A 276 -15.41 -3.61 -1.95
CA GLY A 276 -16.59 -2.87 -2.44
C GLY A 276 -16.74 -1.44 -1.95
N GLY A 277 -15.77 -0.88 -1.22
CA GLY A 277 -15.72 0.54 -0.86
C GLY A 277 -14.81 1.35 -1.79
N SER A 278 -14.52 2.59 -1.39
CA SER A 278 -13.60 3.47 -2.09
C SER A 278 -12.82 4.37 -1.13
N LEU A 279 -11.65 4.84 -1.59
CA LEU A 279 -10.84 5.82 -0.87
C LEU A 279 -10.83 7.15 -1.64
N GLU A 280 -11.06 8.25 -0.92
CA GLU A 280 -11.10 9.58 -1.52
C GLU A 280 -10.27 10.59 -0.71
N ILE A 281 -9.57 11.49 -1.40
CA ILE A 281 -8.98 12.71 -0.83
C ILE A 281 -9.92 13.87 -1.15
N ILE A 282 -10.28 14.65 -0.12
CA ILE A 282 -11.26 15.73 -0.23
C ILE A 282 -10.54 17.09 -0.16
N PRO A 283 -10.37 17.80 -1.29
CA PRO A 283 -9.53 19.01 -1.37
C PRO A 283 -9.97 20.18 -0.49
N CYS A 284 -11.27 20.29 -0.23
CA CYS A 284 -11.83 21.32 0.65
C CYS A 284 -11.70 20.99 2.13
N SER A 285 -11.24 19.79 2.47
CA SER A 285 -10.84 19.43 3.82
C SER A 285 -9.32 19.51 3.95
N ARG A 286 -8.84 20.33 4.87
CA ARG A 286 -7.41 20.61 5.08
C ARG A 286 -7.04 20.35 6.52
N VAL A 287 -6.01 19.55 6.74
CA VAL A 287 -5.45 19.28 8.07
C VAL A 287 -3.94 19.30 7.99
N GLY A 288 -3.30 20.15 8.79
CA GLY A 288 -1.85 20.18 8.93
C GLY A 288 -1.35 19.01 9.76
N HIS A 289 -0.20 18.46 9.39
CA HIS A 289 0.46 17.37 10.11
C HIS A 289 1.96 17.66 10.24
N VAL A 290 2.54 17.39 11.42
CA VAL A 290 3.99 17.51 11.65
C VAL A 290 4.71 16.31 11.03
N PHE A 291 5.26 16.48 9.82
CA PHE A 291 6.04 15.43 9.16
C PHE A 291 7.45 15.32 9.77
N ARG A 292 7.75 14.15 10.35
CA ARG A 292 9.03 13.87 11.02
C ARG A 292 9.95 13.07 10.09
N LYS A 293 11.27 13.22 10.27
CA LYS A 293 12.29 12.44 9.54
C LYS A 293 12.58 11.07 10.16
N LYS A 294 12.23 10.87 11.43
CA LYS A 294 12.44 9.63 12.20
C LYS A 294 11.32 9.43 13.22
N HIS A 295 11.10 8.18 13.61
CA HIS A 295 10.19 7.86 14.72
C HIS A 295 10.91 8.09 16.06
N PRO A 296 10.30 8.83 17.01
CA PRO A 296 10.92 9.09 18.32
C PRO A 296 10.70 7.97 19.35
N TYR A 297 9.91 6.95 19.03
CA TYR A 297 9.52 5.88 19.94
C TYR A 297 10.21 4.55 19.64
N VAL A 298 10.28 3.70 20.67
CA VAL A 298 10.97 2.41 20.62
C VAL A 298 10.18 1.41 19.78
N PHE A 299 10.85 0.47 19.13
CA PHE A 299 10.23 -0.70 18.50
C PHE A 299 10.81 -1.94 19.18
N PRO A 300 10.01 -2.76 19.90
CA PRO A 300 10.52 -3.88 20.68
C PRO A 300 11.37 -4.85 19.86
N GLU A 301 10.97 -5.11 18.61
CA GLU A 301 11.70 -5.99 17.67
C GLU A 301 12.54 -5.20 16.67
N GLY A 302 12.65 -3.88 16.81
CA GLY A 302 13.26 -2.97 15.83
C GLY A 302 12.28 -2.49 14.75
N ASN A 303 12.48 -1.26 14.29
CA ASN A 303 11.57 -0.59 13.33
C ASN A 303 11.42 -1.40 12.04
N ALA A 304 12.54 -1.79 11.43
CA ALA A 304 12.54 -2.55 10.17
C ALA A 304 11.81 -3.89 10.29
N ASN A 305 12.01 -4.63 11.40
CA ASN A 305 11.39 -5.93 11.60
C ASN A 305 9.88 -5.80 11.82
N THR A 306 9.47 -4.81 12.62
CA THR A 306 8.05 -4.50 12.86
C THR A 306 7.34 -4.14 11.55
N TYR A 307 7.94 -3.24 10.76
CA TYR A 307 7.42 -2.84 9.47
C TYR A 307 7.33 -4.01 8.49
N ILE A 308 8.35 -4.86 8.43
CA ILE A 308 8.36 -6.08 7.60
C ILE A 308 7.25 -7.03 8.06
N LYS A 309 7.10 -7.31 9.36
CA LYS A 309 6.04 -8.17 9.87
C LYS A 309 4.67 -7.69 9.39
N ASN A 310 4.35 -6.41 9.58
CA ASN A 310 3.05 -5.86 9.21
C ASN A 310 2.84 -5.86 7.69
N THR A 311 3.82 -5.41 6.90
CA THR A 311 3.71 -5.41 5.43
C THR A 311 3.63 -6.81 4.83
N LYS A 312 4.30 -7.81 5.44
CA LYS A 312 4.14 -9.22 5.07
C LYS A 312 2.72 -9.71 5.30
N ARG A 313 2.12 -9.39 6.45
CA ARG A 313 0.72 -9.76 6.72
C ARG A 313 -0.21 -9.17 5.67
N THR A 314 0.03 -7.92 5.25
CA THR A 314 -0.71 -7.29 4.15
C THR A 314 -0.50 -8.05 2.84
N ALA A 315 0.75 -8.29 2.44
CA ALA A 315 1.07 -8.94 1.17
C ALA A 315 0.50 -10.35 1.07
N GLU A 316 0.63 -11.15 2.14
CA GLU A 316 0.16 -12.54 2.17
C GLU A 316 -1.36 -12.66 2.11
N VAL A 317 -2.11 -11.69 2.66
CA VAL A 317 -3.58 -11.73 2.67
C VAL A 317 -4.16 -11.11 1.42
N TRP A 318 -3.58 -10.03 0.90
CA TRP A 318 -4.23 -9.14 -0.07
C TRP A 318 -3.59 -9.10 -1.46
N MET A 319 -2.32 -9.49 -1.62
CA MET A 319 -1.60 -9.31 -2.90
C MET A 319 -1.60 -10.54 -3.82
N ASP A 320 -2.25 -11.63 -3.45
CA ASP A 320 -2.34 -12.85 -4.27
C ASP A 320 -0.96 -13.32 -4.77
N GLU A 321 -0.82 -13.63 -6.07
CA GLU A 321 0.46 -13.97 -6.71
C GLU A 321 1.43 -12.78 -6.78
N PHE A 322 0.94 -11.54 -6.73
CA PHE A 322 1.76 -10.32 -6.84
C PHE A 322 2.61 -10.06 -5.59
N LYS A 323 2.40 -10.79 -4.49
CA LYS A 323 3.29 -10.74 -3.31
C LYS A 323 4.75 -11.11 -3.65
N GLN A 324 4.99 -11.83 -4.75
CA GLN A 324 6.35 -12.10 -5.23
C GLN A 324 7.15 -10.82 -5.50
N TYR A 325 6.50 -9.76 -6.01
CA TYR A 325 7.16 -8.47 -6.27
C TYR A 325 7.52 -7.75 -4.99
N TYR A 326 6.71 -7.90 -3.95
CA TYR A 326 7.05 -7.42 -2.62
C TYR A 326 8.29 -8.12 -2.07
N TYR A 327 8.37 -9.45 -2.21
CA TYR A 327 9.54 -10.21 -1.79
C TYR A 327 10.78 -9.91 -2.62
N ALA A 328 10.64 -9.62 -3.91
CA ALA A 328 11.74 -9.18 -4.76
C ALA A 328 12.24 -7.78 -4.38
N ALA A 329 11.32 -6.84 -4.11
CA ALA A 329 11.67 -5.48 -3.68
C ALA A 329 12.18 -5.42 -2.23
N ARG A 330 11.81 -6.40 -1.39
CA ARG A 330 12.31 -6.55 -0.01
C ARG A 330 12.75 -7.99 0.28
N PRO A 331 13.92 -8.42 -0.21
CA PRO A 331 14.44 -9.77 0.04
C PRO A 331 14.57 -10.10 1.53
N ALA A 332 14.87 -9.10 2.36
CA ALA A 332 14.94 -9.25 3.81
C ALA A 332 13.62 -9.70 4.47
N ALA A 333 12.49 -9.61 3.77
CA ALA A 333 11.21 -10.12 4.25
C ALA A 333 11.10 -11.65 4.10
N GLN A 334 11.88 -12.29 3.22
CA GLN A 334 11.86 -13.74 3.05
C GLN A 334 12.30 -14.46 4.33
N GLY A 335 11.68 -15.60 4.64
CA GLY A 335 11.98 -16.40 5.84
C GLY A 335 11.55 -15.79 7.19
N ARG A 336 11.18 -14.51 7.26
CA ARG A 336 10.78 -13.86 8.53
C ARG A 336 9.38 -14.25 8.99
N PRO A 337 9.14 -14.50 10.29
CA PRO A 337 7.80 -14.81 10.79
C PRO A 337 6.88 -13.59 10.72
N PHE A 338 5.61 -13.81 10.42
CA PHE A 338 4.56 -12.78 10.38
C PHE A 338 3.30 -13.17 11.15
N GLY A 339 3.35 -14.30 11.86
CA GLY A 339 2.24 -14.83 12.65
C GLY A 339 1.11 -15.43 11.80
N ASN A 340 0.04 -15.87 12.49
CA ASN A 340 -1.13 -16.47 11.85
C ASN A 340 -1.97 -15.37 11.13
N ILE A 341 -2.40 -15.64 9.90
CA ILE A 341 -3.23 -14.75 9.06
C ILE A 341 -4.59 -15.36 8.69
N GLN A 342 -4.92 -16.54 9.21
CA GLN A 342 -6.09 -17.32 8.82
C GLN A 342 -7.40 -16.54 9.01
N SER A 343 -7.54 -15.82 10.13
CA SER A 343 -8.73 -15.00 10.39
C SER A 343 -8.91 -13.84 9.40
N ARG A 344 -7.82 -13.34 8.80
CA ARG A 344 -7.86 -12.29 7.76
C ARG A 344 -8.17 -12.87 6.39
N VAL A 345 -7.63 -14.06 6.08
CA VAL A 345 -7.97 -14.82 4.86
C VAL A 345 -9.46 -15.20 4.84
N GLU A 346 -9.99 -15.69 5.96
CA GLU A 346 -11.42 -16.01 6.12
C GLU A 346 -12.31 -14.78 6.00
N LEU A 347 -11.89 -13.65 6.59
CA LEU A 347 -12.58 -12.39 6.43
C LEU A 347 -12.65 -11.95 4.96
N ARG A 348 -11.53 -12.02 4.22
CA ARG A 348 -11.49 -11.70 2.79
C ARG A 348 -12.47 -12.58 1.99
N LYS A 349 -12.53 -13.88 2.29
CA LYS A 349 -13.50 -14.81 1.68
C LYS A 349 -14.94 -14.45 2.02
N LYS A 350 -15.23 -14.17 3.30
CA LYS A 350 -16.57 -13.80 3.80
C LYS A 350 -17.11 -12.55 3.12
N LEU A 351 -16.24 -11.55 2.94
CA LEU A 351 -16.57 -10.27 2.29
C LEU A 351 -16.65 -10.38 0.75
N LYS A 352 -16.30 -11.52 0.17
CA LYS A 352 -16.31 -11.77 -1.29
C LYS A 352 -15.50 -10.71 -2.07
N CYS A 353 -14.33 -10.38 -1.54
CA CYS A 353 -13.49 -9.33 -2.13
C CYS A 353 -12.92 -9.74 -3.49
N HIS A 354 -12.68 -8.76 -4.34
CA HIS A 354 -11.98 -8.90 -5.62
C HIS A 354 -10.52 -9.38 -5.44
N SER A 355 -9.89 -9.77 -6.55
CA SER A 355 -8.47 -10.13 -6.62
C SER A 355 -7.58 -8.89 -6.62
N PHE A 356 -6.30 -9.07 -6.28
CA PHE A 356 -5.31 -8.00 -6.39
C PHE A 356 -5.07 -7.58 -7.84
N LYS A 357 -5.21 -8.53 -8.79
CA LYS A 357 -5.22 -8.23 -10.22
C LYS A 357 -6.30 -7.19 -10.57
N TRP A 358 -7.52 -7.39 -10.08
CA TRP A 358 -8.60 -6.42 -10.28
C TRP A 358 -8.25 -5.06 -9.69
N TYR A 359 -7.63 -5.03 -8.50
CA TYR A 359 -7.17 -3.78 -7.88
C TYR A 359 -6.15 -3.04 -8.78
N LEU A 360 -5.17 -3.75 -9.32
CA LEU A 360 -4.18 -3.15 -10.24
C LEU A 360 -4.86 -2.64 -11.52
N GLU A 361 -5.79 -3.39 -12.10
CA GLU A 361 -6.44 -2.99 -13.35
C GLU A 361 -7.45 -1.84 -13.19
N ASN A 362 -8.14 -1.74 -12.04
CA ASN A 362 -9.28 -0.85 -11.87
C ASN A 362 -9.02 0.31 -10.89
N VAL A 363 -8.09 0.15 -9.97
CA VAL A 363 -7.81 1.14 -8.92
C VAL A 363 -6.45 1.79 -9.11
N TYR A 364 -5.42 1.00 -9.46
CA TYR A 364 -4.06 1.53 -9.58
C TYR A 364 -3.31 1.03 -10.84
N PRO A 365 -3.83 1.31 -12.05
CA PRO A 365 -3.24 0.85 -13.31
C PRO A 365 -1.88 1.47 -13.61
N GLU A 366 -1.53 2.58 -12.96
CA GLU A 366 -0.25 3.25 -13.14
C GLU A 366 0.91 2.57 -12.39
N LEU A 367 0.63 1.63 -11.48
CA LEU A 367 1.65 0.83 -10.81
C LEU A 367 2.21 -0.22 -11.78
N ARG A 368 3.32 0.13 -12.44
CA ARG A 368 4.00 -0.77 -13.38
C ARG A 368 4.52 -2.03 -12.68
N ILE A 369 4.14 -3.18 -13.20
CA ILE A 369 4.65 -4.48 -12.76
C ILE A 369 6.09 -4.64 -13.29
N PRO A 370 7.10 -4.99 -12.47
CA PRO A 370 8.50 -4.97 -12.91
C PRO A 370 8.82 -6.13 -13.86
N GLU A 371 9.12 -5.83 -15.12
CA GLU A 371 9.45 -6.80 -16.18
C GLU A 371 10.64 -7.70 -15.83
N GLU A 372 11.63 -7.18 -15.09
CA GLU A 372 12.89 -7.86 -14.79
C GLU A 372 12.81 -8.90 -13.67
N SER A 373 11.81 -8.81 -12.79
CA SER A 373 11.69 -9.71 -11.62
C SER A 373 10.99 -11.04 -11.92
N LEU A 374 10.71 -11.28 -13.20
CA LEU A 374 9.71 -12.26 -13.62
C LEU A 374 10.29 -13.39 -14.43
N TYR A 375 11.61 -13.52 -14.49
CA TYR A 375 12.23 -14.60 -15.19
C TYR A 375 13.08 -15.52 -14.31
N GLN A 376 12.82 -16.82 -14.45
CA GLN A 376 13.78 -17.84 -14.03
C GLN A 376 14.72 -18.09 -15.21
N THR A 377 16.02 -18.20 -14.94
CA THR A 377 17.00 -18.65 -15.93
C THR A 377 17.27 -20.13 -15.73
N GLY A 378 17.63 -20.83 -16.79
CA GLY A 378 17.93 -22.25 -16.71
C GLY A 378 18.22 -22.89 -18.06
N ILE A 379 18.29 -24.21 -18.09
CA ILE A 379 18.46 -25.01 -19.31
C ILE A 379 17.19 -25.82 -19.61
N ILE A 380 16.90 -26.02 -20.90
CA ILE A 380 15.87 -26.95 -21.38
C ILE A 380 16.58 -28.21 -21.85
N ARG A 381 16.41 -29.31 -21.13
CA ARG A 381 17.11 -30.57 -21.38
C ARG A 381 16.17 -31.65 -21.86
N GLN A 382 16.55 -32.35 -22.91
CA GLN A 382 15.97 -33.62 -23.34
C GLN A 382 17.03 -34.71 -23.25
N ARG A 383 16.92 -35.59 -22.24
CA ARG A 383 17.93 -36.62 -21.91
C ARG A 383 19.33 -36.03 -21.69
N GLN A 384 20.26 -36.24 -22.62
CA GLN A 384 21.65 -35.75 -22.57
C GLN A 384 21.88 -34.50 -23.45
N SER A 385 20.86 -34.08 -24.20
CA SER A 385 20.92 -32.93 -25.09
C SER A 385 20.17 -31.73 -24.49
N CYS A 386 20.66 -30.54 -24.74
CA CYS A 386 20.07 -29.28 -24.33
C CYS A 386 19.62 -28.50 -25.57
N LEU A 387 18.50 -27.77 -25.41
CA LEU A 387 18.04 -26.82 -26.40
C LEU A 387 19.07 -25.69 -26.53
N GLU A 388 19.54 -25.46 -27.75
CA GLU A 388 20.57 -24.50 -28.04
C GLU A 388 20.22 -23.66 -29.26
N SER A 389 20.48 -22.35 -29.18
CA SER A 389 20.40 -21.45 -30.32
C SER A 389 21.75 -21.36 -31.03
N HIS A 390 21.77 -21.55 -32.35
CA HIS A 390 22.96 -21.39 -33.19
C HIS A 390 22.77 -20.27 -34.20
N LYS A 391 23.73 -19.35 -34.28
CA LYS A 391 23.72 -18.28 -35.28
C LYS A 391 24.62 -18.67 -36.45
N SER A 392 24.02 -18.91 -37.61
CA SER A 392 24.74 -19.07 -38.89
C SER A 392 25.05 -17.69 -39.50
N GLU A 393 26.15 -17.55 -40.24
CA GLU A 393 26.49 -16.30 -40.94
C GLU A 393 25.46 -15.93 -42.02
N ASP A 394 24.73 -16.92 -42.54
CA ASP A 394 23.76 -16.76 -43.63
C ASP A 394 22.31 -16.48 -43.18
N GLN A 395 22.02 -16.43 -41.87
CA GLN A 395 20.65 -16.23 -41.35
C GLN A 395 20.54 -15.06 -40.38
N GLU A 396 19.49 -14.24 -40.56
CA GLU A 396 19.21 -13.09 -39.68
C GLU A 396 18.83 -13.50 -38.25
N LEU A 397 18.11 -14.63 -38.09
CA LEU A 397 17.66 -15.16 -36.80
C LEU A 397 18.40 -16.46 -36.45
N PRO A 398 18.71 -16.71 -35.16
CA PRO A 398 19.32 -17.97 -34.74
C PRO A 398 18.38 -19.16 -34.96
N ILE A 399 18.97 -20.29 -35.34
CA ILE A 399 18.29 -21.57 -35.52
C ILE A 399 18.27 -22.32 -34.18
N LEU A 400 17.18 -23.02 -33.89
CA LEU A 400 17.08 -23.88 -32.72
C LEU A 400 17.54 -25.30 -33.06
N GLY A 401 18.30 -25.91 -32.14
CA GLY A 401 18.70 -27.31 -32.26
C GLY A 401 18.95 -27.96 -30.90
N LEU A 402 19.20 -29.27 -30.93
CA LEU A 402 19.60 -30.05 -29.77
C LEU A 402 21.09 -30.41 -29.85
N ASN A 403 21.84 -30.03 -28.83
CA ASN A 403 23.27 -30.32 -28.73
C ASN A 403 23.62 -30.89 -27.35
N PRO A 404 24.77 -31.55 -27.18
CA PRO A 404 25.20 -32.01 -25.86
C PRO A 404 25.17 -30.88 -24.82
N CYS A 405 24.55 -31.13 -23.67
CA CYS A 405 24.52 -30.15 -22.58
C CYS A 405 25.95 -29.88 -22.09
N ASN A 406 26.43 -28.64 -22.24
CA ASN A 406 27.81 -28.30 -21.91
C ASN A 406 27.87 -27.52 -20.59
N ASN A 407 28.37 -28.15 -19.52
CA ASN A 407 28.60 -27.51 -18.21
C ASN A 407 30.10 -27.31 -17.93
N SER A 408 30.79 -26.67 -18.86
CA SER A 408 32.20 -26.33 -18.69
C SER A 408 32.38 -25.34 -17.52
N LYS A 409 33.02 -25.77 -16.43
CA LYS A 409 33.42 -24.93 -15.27
C LYS A 409 32.27 -24.29 -14.45
N GLY A 410 31.10 -24.93 -14.41
CA GLY A 410 29.98 -24.47 -13.56
C GLY A 410 29.21 -23.26 -14.10
N THR A 411 29.47 -22.84 -15.34
CA THR A 411 28.72 -21.79 -16.04
C THR A 411 28.04 -22.37 -17.28
N VAL A 412 26.74 -22.13 -17.42
CA VAL A 412 25.95 -22.53 -18.61
C VAL A 412 26.31 -21.62 -19.79
N PRO A 413 26.56 -22.14 -21.01
CA PRO A 413 26.76 -21.34 -22.20
C PRO A 413 25.53 -20.47 -22.49
N LYS A 414 25.73 -19.20 -22.86
CA LYS A 414 24.64 -18.28 -23.21
C LYS A 414 23.70 -18.79 -24.32
N ALA A 415 24.19 -19.70 -25.17
CA ALA A 415 23.41 -20.34 -26.23
C ALA A 415 22.42 -21.41 -25.71
N GLN A 416 22.67 -21.99 -24.53
CA GLN A 416 21.85 -23.00 -23.89
C GLN A 416 21.05 -22.46 -22.68
N GLU A 417 21.27 -21.20 -22.31
CA GLU A 417 20.58 -20.52 -21.22
C GLU A 417 19.27 -19.88 -21.70
N TRP A 418 18.16 -20.29 -21.09
CA TRP A 418 16.80 -19.88 -21.42
C TRP A 418 16.18 -19.12 -20.26
N THR A 419 15.40 -18.09 -20.59
CA THR A 419 14.72 -17.19 -19.67
C THR A 419 13.21 -17.46 -19.72
N TYR A 420 12.63 -17.90 -18.61
CA TYR A 420 11.21 -18.23 -18.48
C TYR A 420 10.48 -17.11 -17.79
N THR A 421 9.67 -16.38 -18.52
CA THR A 421 8.96 -15.23 -17.97
C THR A 421 7.59 -15.62 -17.41
N TYR A 422 7.10 -14.86 -16.43
CA TYR A 422 5.76 -15.01 -15.86
C TYR A 422 4.61 -14.91 -16.86
N ASN A 423 4.79 -14.16 -17.95
CA ASN A 423 3.82 -14.04 -19.04
C ASN A 423 3.89 -15.24 -20.00
N HIS A 424 4.50 -16.34 -19.55
CA HIS A 424 4.61 -17.61 -20.26
C HIS A 424 5.47 -17.55 -21.53
N HIS A 425 6.45 -16.65 -21.62
CA HIS A 425 7.43 -16.73 -22.70
C HIS A 425 8.64 -17.55 -22.28
N VAL A 426 9.19 -18.31 -23.23
CA VAL A 426 10.52 -18.91 -23.13
C VAL A 426 11.39 -18.16 -24.12
N ARG A 427 12.37 -17.41 -23.61
CA ARG A 427 13.13 -16.45 -24.43
C ARG A 427 14.63 -16.53 -24.21
N GLN A 428 15.35 -16.01 -25.17
CA GLN A 428 16.77 -15.74 -25.10
C GLN A 428 17.00 -14.33 -25.63
N GLN A 429 17.50 -13.42 -24.78
CA GLN A 429 17.57 -11.99 -25.07
C GLN A 429 16.19 -11.42 -25.49
N GLN A 430 16.07 -10.91 -26.72
CA GLN A 430 14.84 -10.31 -27.28
C GLN A 430 14.05 -11.28 -28.17
N LEU A 431 14.45 -12.56 -28.23
CA LEU A 431 13.82 -13.57 -29.06
C LEU A 431 13.08 -14.59 -28.21
N CYS A 432 11.85 -14.90 -28.59
CA CYS A 432 10.95 -15.83 -27.93
C CYS A 432 10.73 -17.07 -28.81
N LEU A 433 10.63 -18.24 -28.16
CA LEU A 433 10.14 -19.46 -28.78
C LEU A 433 8.73 -19.23 -29.31
N SER A 434 8.52 -19.48 -30.59
CA SER A 434 7.29 -19.17 -31.31
C SER A 434 6.94 -20.31 -32.27
N VAL A 435 5.65 -20.54 -32.45
CA VAL A 435 5.14 -21.52 -33.42
C VAL A 435 4.75 -20.82 -34.71
N TYR A 436 5.11 -21.39 -35.87
CA TYR A 436 4.74 -20.80 -37.16
C TYR A 436 3.21 -20.81 -37.37
N THR A 437 2.57 -21.96 -37.14
CA THR A 437 1.12 -22.18 -37.15
C THR A 437 0.68 -22.97 -35.90
N LEU A 438 -0.63 -23.16 -35.74
CA LEU A 438 -1.21 -23.91 -34.61
C LEU A 438 -1.54 -25.37 -34.95
N PHE A 439 -1.10 -25.87 -36.11
CA PHE A 439 -1.34 -27.24 -36.55
C PHE A 439 -0.26 -28.20 -36.04
N PRO A 440 -0.56 -29.50 -35.88
CA PRO A 440 0.45 -30.53 -35.61
C PRO A 440 1.58 -30.51 -36.64
N GLY A 441 2.80 -30.79 -36.22
CA GLY A 441 4.00 -30.73 -37.06
C GLY A 441 4.49 -29.31 -37.37
N SER A 442 3.87 -28.26 -36.83
CA SER A 442 4.33 -26.89 -37.07
C SER A 442 5.69 -26.66 -36.43
N GLN A 443 6.62 -26.09 -37.20
CA GLN A 443 7.96 -25.75 -36.73
C GLN A 443 7.95 -24.70 -35.61
N VAL A 444 8.86 -24.89 -34.66
CA VAL A 444 9.17 -23.99 -33.56
C VAL A 444 10.45 -23.24 -33.88
N LEU A 445 10.38 -21.91 -33.79
CA LEU A 445 11.47 -21.01 -34.18
C LEU A 445 11.63 -19.84 -33.20
N LEU A 446 12.76 -19.15 -33.27
CA LEU A 446 12.98 -17.91 -32.53
C LEU A 446 12.48 -16.71 -33.33
N SER A 447 11.65 -15.89 -32.68
CA SER A 447 11.14 -14.64 -33.28
C SER A 447 11.16 -13.52 -32.25
N PRO A 448 11.17 -12.23 -32.65
CA PRO A 448 11.10 -11.13 -31.71
C PRO A 448 9.92 -11.26 -30.74
N CYS A 449 10.19 -11.12 -29.45
CA CYS A 449 9.16 -11.22 -28.42
C CYS A 449 8.09 -10.13 -28.61
N LYS A 450 6.82 -10.54 -28.63
CA LYS A 450 5.65 -9.65 -28.78
C LYS A 450 4.67 -9.87 -27.64
N GLU A 451 4.40 -8.82 -26.88
CA GLU A 451 3.39 -8.88 -25.83
C GLU A 451 2.01 -9.18 -26.41
N GLY A 452 1.29 -10.10 -25.77
CA GLY A 452 -0.05 -10.49 -26.21
C GLY A 452 -0.07 -11.57 -27.30
N ASP A 453 1.05 -11.90 -27.95
CA ASP A 453 1.08 -12.92 -29.01
C ASP A 453 0.85 -14.32 -28.44
N ASN A 454 -0.24 -14.96 -28.88
CA ASN A 454 -0.60 -16.29 -28.40
C ASN A 454 0.30 -17.40 -28.97
N LYS A 455 1.08 -17.13 -30.03
CA LYS A 455 2.03 -18.09 -30.63
C LYS A 455 3.32 -18.27 -29.80
N GLN A 456 3.54 -17.39 -28.82
CA GLN A 456 4.79 -17.34 -28.04
C GLN A 456 4.62 -17.82 -26.60
N ARG A 457 3.46 -18.43 -26.26
CA ARG A 457 3.08 -18.76 -24.89
C ARG A 457 3.22 -20.25 -24.58
N TRP A 458 4.00 -20.56 -23.55
CA TRP A 458 4.38 -21.92 -23.16
C TRP A 458 4.17 -22.16 -21.67
N GLY A 459 3.66 -23.34 -21.33
CA GLY A 459 3.48 -23.81 -19.96
C GLY A 459 4.24 -25.12 -19.72
N LYS A 460 4.65 -25.38 -18.49
CA LYS A 460 5.20 -26.68 -18.09
C LYS A 460 4.09 -27.54 -17.49
N VAL A 461 3.84 -28.71 -18.06
CA VAL A 461 2.85 -29.68 -17.54
C VAL A 461 3.55 -31.02 -17.35
N GLY A 462 3.85 -31.36 -16.09
CA GLY A 462 4.65 -32.55 -15.78
C GLY A 462 6.04 -32.49 -16.42
N SER A 463 6.34 -33.45 -17.30
CA SER A 463 7.57 -33.51 -18.10
C SER A 463 7.43 -32.87 -19.49
N HIS A 464 6.32 -32.21 -19.78
CA HIS A 464 6.06 -31.64 -21.10
C HIS A 464 6.15 -30.12 -21.08
N ILE A 465 6.53 -29.54 -22.22
CA ILE A 465 6.42 -28.10 -22.50
C ILE A 465 5.25 -27.94 -23.46
N GLU A 466 4.15 -27.38 -22.98
CA GLU A 466 2.89 -27.24 -23.71
C GLU A 466 2.76 -25.82 -24.26
N HIS A 467 2.46 -25.69 -25.56
CA HIS A 467 2.05 -24.45 -26.17
C HIS A 467 0.61 -24.12 -25.78
N ILE A 468 0.41 -22.99 -25.10
CA ILE A 468 -0.84 -22.69 -24.38
C ILE A 468 -2.04 -22.56 -25.32
N ALA A 469 -1.85 -21.98 -26.51
CA ALA A 469 -2.97 -21.72 -27.42
C ALA A 469 -3.43 -22.97 -28.19
N SER A 470 -2.51 -23.86 -28.59
CA SER A 470 -2.85 -25.09 -29.31
C SER A 470 -3.04 -26.30 -28.42
N ARG A 471 -2.56 -26.26 -27.16
CA ARG A 471 -2.52 -27.41 -26.24
C ARG A 471 -1.65 -28.56 -26.75
N PHE A 472 -0.74 -28.27 -27.66
CA PHE A 472 0.24 -29.22 -28.19
C PHE A 472 1.57 -29.09 -27.47
N CYS A 473 2.33 -30.17 -27.44
CA CYS A 473 3.59 -30.26 -26.75
C CYS A 473 4.76 -30.04 -27.70
N LEU A 474 5.82 -29.41 -27.18
CA LEU A 474 7.10 -29.30 -27.86
C LEU A 474 7.67 -30.71 -28.08
N ASP A 475 8.00 -31.02 -29.32
CA ASP A 475 8.44 -32.32 -29.77
C ASP A 475 9.68 -32.19 -30.64
N THR A 476 10.45 -33.28 -30.73
CA THR A 476 11.61 -33.38 -31.61
C THR A 476 11.34 -34.43 -32.67
N GLU A 477 11.17 -33.99 -33.90
CA GLU A 477 10.93 -34.86 -35.05
C GLU A 477 12.25 -35.07 -35.81
N THR A 478 12.49 -36.29 -36.27
CA THR A 478 13.72 -36.62 -37.03
C THR A 478 13.36 -36.74 -38.50
N ILE A 479 13.96 -35.90 -39.34
CA ILE A 479 13.70 -35.82 -40.78
C ILE A 479 14.98 -36.24 -41.51
N GLY A 480 14.89 -37.22 -42.42
CA GLY A 480 15.98 -37.69 -43.28
C GLY A 480 16.22 -39.21 -43.25
N ASP A 481 16.82 -39.75 -44.31
CA ASP A 481 17.30 -41.13 -44.39
C ASP A 481 18.65 -41.28 -43.67
N THR A 482 18.96 -42.52 -43.27
CA THR A 482 19.89 -42.97 -42.20
C THR A 482 21.31 -42.36 -42.13
N ASN A 483 21.75 -41.56 -43.10
CA ASN A 483 23.08 -40.94 -43.13
C ASN A 483 23.09 -39.43 -42.84
N GLU A 484 21.97 -38.70 -42.93
CA GLU A 484 21.88 -37.25 -42.62
C GLU A 484 20.56 -36.91 -41.90
N SER A 485 20.32 -37.52 -40.74
CA SER A 485 19.12 -37.24 -39.95
C SER A 485 19.21 -35.87 -39.26
N VAL A 486 18.38 -34.91 -39.65
CA VAL A 486 18.24 -33.61 -38.98
C VAL A 486 17.10 -33.69 -37.96
N LYS A 487 17.34 -33.21 -36.75
CA LYS A 487 16.29 -33.11 -35.72
C LYS A 487 15.70 -31.71 -35.75
N GLU A 488 14.40 -31.63 -36.01
CA GLU A 488 13.64 -30.39 -35.96
C GLU A 488 12.76 -30.31 -34.72
N LEU A 489 12.52 -29.10 -34.26
CA LEU A 489 11.60 -28.82 -33.14
C LEU A 489 10.25 -28.42 -33.70
N VAL A 490 9.22 -29.15 -33.28
CA VAL A 490 7.84 -28.98 -33.75
C VAL A 490 6.87 -28.99 -32.57
N ILE A 491 5.60 -28.68 -32.83
CA ILE A 491 4.51 -28.94 -31.89
C ILE A 491 3.64 -30.10 -32.36
N ASN A 492 3.35 -31.04 -31.46
CA ASN A 492 2.49 -32.20 -31.72
C ASN A 492 1.50 -32.44 -30.58
N PRO A 493 0.39 -33.17 -30.80
CA PRO A 493 -0.48 -33.62 -29.73
C PRO A 493 0.33 -34.25 -28.59
N CYS A 494 -0.01 -33.88 -27.35
CA CYS A 494 0.75 -34.30 -26.18
C CYS A 494 0.59 -35.81 -25.93
N GLU A 495 1.70 -36.54 -26.01
CA GLU A 495 1.77 -37.98 -25.77
C GLU A 495 2.65 -38.28 -24.56
N SER A 496 2.10 -39.02 -23.59
CA SER A 496 2.81 -39.32 -22.33
C SER A 496 3.95 -40.33 -22.51
N THR A 497 3.85 -41.21 -23.51
CA THR A 497 4.84 -42.25 -23.84
C THR A 497 5.94 -41.75 -24.78
N ALA A 498 5.71 -40.65 -25.50
CA ALA A 498 6.67 -40.09 -26.44
C ALA A 498 7.88 -39.52 -25.69
N MET A 499 9.04 -40.15 -25.87
CA MET A 499 10.27 -39.70 -25.23
C MET A 499 10.82 -38.40 -25.84
N SER A 500 10.42 -38.08 -27.07
CA SER A 500 10.75 -36.85 -27.80
C SER A 500 10.00 -35.62 -27.27
N GLN A 501 8.98 -35.80 -26.43
CA GLN A 501 8.23 -34.72 -25.79
C GLN A 501 8.57 -34.53 -24.30
N ARG A 502 9.58 -35.25 -23.78
CA ARG A 502 9.98 -35.18 -22.38
C ARG A 502 11.13 -34.20 -22.18
N TRP A 503 10.86 -33.15 -21.42
CA TRP A 503 11.75 -32.02 -21.18
C TRP A 503 11.93 -31.75 -19.68
N ASP A 504 13.17 -31.61 -19.27
CA ASP A 504 13.56 -31.14 -17.95
C ASP A 504 13.96 -29.67 -18.05
N MET A 505 13.19 -28.80 -17.40
CA MET A 505 13.62 -27.42 -17.17
C MET A 505 14.41 -27.36 -15.87
N VAL A 506 15.73 -27.19 -15.97
CA VAL A 506 16.63 -27.09 -14.81
C VAL A 506 16.93 -25.62 -14.57
N MET A 507 16.33 -25.06 -13.51
CA MET A 507 16.47 -23.63 -13.19
C MET A 507 17.73 -23.38 -12.35
N SER A 508 18.37 -22.23 -12.59
CA SER A 508 19.58 -21.76 -11.89
C SER A 508 19.26 -20.91 -10.67
#